data_AF-A0A538GVJ6-F1
#
_entry.id   AF-A0A538GVJ6-F1
#
_cell.length_a   1.000
_cell.length_b   1.000
_cell.length_c   1.000
_cell.angle_alpha   90.00
_cell.angle_beta   90.00
_cell.angle_gamma   90.00
#
_symmetry.space_group_name_H-M   'P 1'
#
loop_
_entity.id
_entity.type
_entity.pdbx_description
1 polymer ?
#
loop_
_entity_poly.entity_id
_entity_poly.type
_entity_poly.pdbx_seq_one_letter_code
_entity_poly.pdbx_strand_id
1 'polypeptide(L)'
;MSLAPDEQIEVFRIVQEGLANVRKHAGARRAEVSISERDGQRLVAVRDDGDGFDETGDGAGQGLKNIRARSVAIDGAFDVRSRPGFGTELVVTLRA
;
A
#
# COMPACT_ATOMS: atom_id res chain seq x y z
N MET A 1 -10.89 -1.01 -16.38
CA MET A 1 -10.03 -0.04 -15.68
C MET A 1 -8.82 0.35 -16.53
N SER A 2 -8.64 1.66 -16.81
CA SER A 2 -7.39 2.24 -17.31
C SER A 2 -6.82 3.17 -16.24
N LEU A 3 -5.49 3.32 -16.19
CA LEU A 3 -4.80 4.26 -15.30
C LEU A 3 -4.32 5.46 -16.11
N ALA A 4 -4.54 6.66 -15.59
CA ALA A 4 -3.96 7.87 -16.17
C ALA A 4 -2.41 7.81 -16.09
N PRO A 5 -1.68 8.50 -16.99
CA PRO A 5 -0.22 8.37 -17.06
C PRO A 5 0.52 8.72 -15.76
N ASP A 6 0.02 9.73 -15.04
CA ASP A 6 0.48 10.14 -13.70
C ASP A 6 0.20 9.04 -12.65
N GLU A 7 -1.00 8.45 -12.68
CA GLU A 7 -1.38 7.34 -11.80
C GLU A 7 -0.48 6.12 -12.02
N GLN A 8 -0.10 5.79 -13.25
CA GLN A 8 0.74 4.62 -13.54
C GLN A 8 2.10 4.67 -12.83
N ILE A 9 2.76 5.84 -12.89
CA ILE A 9 4.08 6.04 -12.27
C ILE A 9 3.97 5.96 -10.75
N GLU A 10 2.96 6.62 -10.17
CA GLU A 10 2.81 6.64 -8.72
C GLU A 10 2.35 5.28 -8.18
N VAL A 11 1.45 4.57 -8.87
CA VAL A 11 1.08 3.18 -8.54
C VAL A 11 2.30 2.27 -8.59
N PHE A 12 3.15 2.37 -9.61
CA PHE A 12 4.38 1.58 -9.67
C PHE A 12 5.29 1.84 -8.46
N ARG A 13 5.48 3.10 -8.08
CA ARG A 13 6.30 3.49 -6.91
C ARG A 13 5.69 3.04 -5.59
N ILE A 14 4.36 3.12 -5.46
CA ILE A 14 3.62 2.63 -4.30
C ILE A 14 3.83 1.13 -4.13
N VAL A 15 3.65 0.36 -5.20
CA VAL A 15 3.86 -1.10 -5.19
C VAL A 15 5.32 -1.43 -4.88
N GLN A 16 6.27 -0.73 -5.49
CA GLN A 16 7.70 -0.92 -5.26
C GLN A 16 8.07 -0.70 -3.79
N GLU A 17 7.62 0.41 -3.19
CA GLU A 17 7.87 0.72 -1.79
C GLU A 17 7.18 -0.30 -0.85
N GLY A 18 5.93 -0.68 -1.17
CA GLY A 18 5.20 -1.70 -0.43
C GLY A 18 5.95 -3.04 -0.38
N LEU A 19 6.38 -3.55 -1.54
CA LEU A 19 7.17 -4.78 -1.62
C LEU A 19 8.55 -4.65 -0.95
N ALA A 20 9.16 -3.45 -1.00
CA ALA A 20 10.40 -3.19 -0.29
C ALA A 20 10.21 -3.24 1.24
N ASN A 21 9.09 -2.72 1.75
CA ASN A 21 8.74 -2.82 3.17
C ASN A 21 8.54 -4.28 3.58
N VAL A 22 7.80 -5.07 2.79
CA VAL A 22 7.63 -6.51 3.05
C VAL A 22 8.98 -7.21 3.16
N ARG A 23 9.84 -7.02 2.15
CA ARG A 23 11.17 -7.67 2.10
C ARG A 23 12.07 -7.28 3.28
N LYS A 24 12.03 -6.02 3.72
CA LYS A 24 12.93 -5.50 4.75
C LYS A 24 12.42 -5.75 6.17
N HIS A 25 11.10 -5.81 6.37
CA HIS A 25 10.51 -5.67 7.70
C HIS A 25 9.54 -6.79 8.07
N ALA A 26 8.89 -7.47 7.11
CA ALA A 26 7.74 -8.29 7.45
C ALA A 26 8.07 -9.72 7.89
N GLY A 27 9.24 -10.28 7.56
CA GLY A 27 9.48 -11.72 7.77
C GLY A 27 8.50 -12.63 7.01
N ALA A 28 7.78 -12.08 6.03
CA ALA A 28 6.71 -12.75 5.30
C ALA A 28 7.23 -13.84 4.36
N ARG A 29 6.40 -14.85 4.11
CA ARG A 29 6.65 -15.90 3.12
C ARG A 29 6.00 -15.57 1.78
N ARG A 30 4.92 -14.80 1.81
CA ARG A 30 4.14 -14.42 0.63
C ARG A 30 3.81 -12.94 0.70
N ALA A 31 3.93 -12.30 -0.45
CA ALA A 31 3.37 -10.99 -0.73
C ALA A 31 2.43 -11.09 -1.93
N GLU A 32 1.35 -10.33 -1.92
CA GLU A 32 0.36 -10.25 -2.99
C GLU A 32 0.16 -8.78 -3.37
N VAL A 33 0.15 -8.52 -4.68
CA VAL A 33 -0.19 -7.22 -5.23
C VAL A 33 -1.48 -7.40 -6.03
N SER A 34 -2.48 -6.56 -5.75
CA SER A 34 -3.74 -6.59 -6.48
C SER A 34 -4.12 -5.19 -6.95
N ILE A 35 -4.60 -5.10 -8.19
CA ILE A 35 -5.24 -3.91 -8.75
C ILE A 35 -6.65 -4.32 -9.12
N SER A 36 -7.65 -3.65 -8.57
CA SER A 36 -9.05 -4.04 -8.74
C SER A 36 -9.98 -2.84 -8.78
N GLU A 37 -11.20 -3.05 -9.25
CA GLU A 37 -12.28 -2.07 -9.22
C GLU A 37 -13.43 -2.66 -8.39
N ARG A 38 -13.86 -1.97 -7.33
CA ARG A 38 -14.94 -2.39 -6.42
C ARG A 38 -15.81 -1.20 -6.08
N ASP A 39 -17.14 -1.35 -6.21
CA ASP A 39 -18.12 -0.30 -5.90
C ASP A 39 -17.81 1.05 -6.58
N GLY A 40 -17.29 1.01 -7.81
CA GLY A 40 -16.87 2.19 -8.57
C GLY A 40 -15.54 2.80 -8.14
N GLN A 41 -14.82 2.20 -7.20
CA GLN A 41 -13.52 2.64 -6.73
C GLN A 41 -12.40 1.76 -7.30
N ARG A 42 -11.34 2.40 -7.80
CA ARG A 42 -10.13 1.73 -8.27
C ARG A 42 -9.14 1.59 -7.10
N LEU A 43 -8.74 0.37 -6.80
CA LEU A 43 -7.93 0.02 -5.62
C LEU A 43 -6.62 -0.65 -6.05
N VAL A 44 -5.53 -0.22 -5.41
CA VAL A 44 -4.22 -0.89 -5.46
C VAL A 44 -3.89 -1.35 -4.06
N ALA A 45 -3.61 -2.64 -3.88
CA ALA A 45 -3.25 -3.18 -2.58
C ALA A 45 -1.97 -4.01 -2.64
N VAL A 46 -1.19 -3.92 -1.56
CA VAL A 46 -0.04 -4.79 -1.29
C VAL A 46 -0.27 -5.44 0.06
N ARG A 47 -0.32 -6.76 0.10
CA ARG A 47 -0.59 -7.55 1.29
C ARG A 47 0.51 -8.58 1.53
N ASP A 48 0.87 -8.81 2.77
CA ASP A 48 1.79 -9.88 3.19
C ASP A 48 1.23 -10.74 4.33
N ASP A 49 1.85 -11.90 4.56
CA ASP A 49 1.55 -12.83 5.65
C ASP A 49 2.58 -12.79 6.78
N GLY A 50 3.28 -11.66 6.94
CA GLY A 50 4.38 -11.51 7.88
C GLY A 50 3.99 -11.21 9.32
N ASP A 51 4.95 -10.72 10.09
CA ASP A 51 4.83 -10.44 11.52
C ASP A 51 3.89 -9.27 11.83
N GLY A 52 3.57 -8.42 10.84
CA GLY A 52 2.78 -7.20 11.07
C GLY A 52 3.42 -6.24 12.08
N PHE A 53 2.69 -5.19 12.43
CA PHE A 53 3.09 -4.20 13.44
C PHE A 53 1.86 -3.54 14.08
N ASP A 54 2.08 -2.87 15.21
CA ASP A 54 1.04 -2.04 15.85
C ASP A 54 0.96 -0.68 15.17
N GLU A 55 -0.19 -0.36 14.59
CA GLU A 55 -0.45 0.89 13.88
C GLU A 55 -0.49 2.10 14.84
N THR A 56 -0.75 1.88 16.14
CA THR A 56 -0.95 2.96 17.12
C THR A 56 0.34 3.60 17.64
N GLY A 57 1.51 3.10 17.23
CA GLY A 57 2.81 3.66 17.60
C GLY A 57 3.18 4.96 16.86
N ASP A 58 4.04 5.78 17.49
CA ASP A 58 4.43 7.16 17.10
C ASP A 58 5.16 7.35 15.75
N GLY A 59 5.11 6.40 14.82
CA GLY A 59 5.77 6.62 13.53
C GLY A 59 5.42 5.61 12.47
N ALA A 60 4.49 5.98 11.60
CA ALA A 60 4.52 5.48 10.23
C ALA A 60 5.95 5.69 9.68
N GLY A 61 6.65 4.60 9.38
CA GLY A 61 8.01 4.66 8.84
C GLY A 61 8.08 5.50 7.56
N GLN A 62 9.28 5.93 7.16
CA GLN A 62 9.44 6.81 6.00
C GLN A 62 8.81 6.24 4.72
N GLY A 63 8.82 4.90 4.54
CA GLY A 63 8.15 4.25 3.41
C GLY A 63 6.63 4.48 3.40
N LEU A 64 5.95 4.36 4.54
CA LEU A 64 4.51 4.61 4.64
C LEU A 64 4.16 6.09 4.43
N LYS A 65 5.00 7.01 4.94
CA LYS A 65 4.85 8.45 4.67
C LYS A 65 4.98 8.77 3.18
N ASN A 66 5.95 8.15 2.51
CA ASN A 66 6.14 8.32 1.07
C ASN A 66 4.94 7.77 0.28
N ILE A 67 4.43 6.58 0.62
CA ILE A 67 3.23 6.01 -0.01
C ILE A 67 2.02 6.93 0.16
N ARG A 68 1.79 7.44 1.38
CA ARG A 68 0.72 8.41 1.66
C ARG A 68 0.85 9.66 0.80
N ALA A 69 2.04 10.26 0.74
CA ALA A 69 2.27 11.47 -0.06
C ALA A 69 2.02 11.24 -1.56
N ARG A 70 2.42 10.08 -2.09
CA ARG A 70 2.18 9.72 -3.51
C ARG A 70 0.71 9.51 -3.81
N SER A 71 -0.02 8.85 -2.90
CA SER A 71 -1.47 8.70 -3.02
C SER A 71 -2.18 10.06 -3.06
N VAL A 72 -1.79 10.98 -2.18
CA VAL A 72 -2.32 12.36 -2.18
C VAL A 72 -1.97 13.11 -3.47
N ALA A 73 -0.78 12.90 -4.03
CA ALA A 73 -0.35 13.58 -5.26
C ALA A 73 -1.17 13.20 -6.51
N ILE A 74 -1.91 12.09 -6.47
CA ILE A 74 -2.81 11.63 -7.54
C ILE A 74 -4.29 11.72 -7.13
N ASP A 75 -4.61 12.59 -6.15
CA ASP A 75 -5.95 12.79 -5.59
C ASP A 75 -6.59 11.50 -5.04
N GLY A 76 -5.76 10.55 -4.60
CA GLY A 76 -6.17 9.28 -4.01
C GLY A 76 -6.25 9.30 -2.48
N ALA A 77 -6.57 8.15 -1.91
CA ALA A 77 -6.54 7.89 -0.48
C ALA A 77 -5.62 6.71 -0.15
N PHE A 78 -5.04 6.71 1.05
CA PHE A 78 -4.16 5.67 1.54
C PHE A 78 -4.61 5.18 2.92
N ASP A 79 -4.71 3.87 3.04
CA ASP A 79 -5.01 3.13 4.26
C ASP A 79 -3.97 2.04 4.49
N VAL A 80 -3.69 1.74 5.75
CA VAL A 80 -2.83 0.63 6.16
C VAL A 80 -3.48 -0.12 7.28
N ARG A 81 -3.51 -1.44 7.18
CA ARG A 81 -4.01 -2.32 8.23
C ARG A 81 -2.91 -3.30 8.56
N SER A 82 -2.47 -3.28 9.81
CA SER A 82 -1.46 -4.21 10.30
C SER A 82 -1.81 -4.66 11.71
N ARG A 83 -1.46 -5.90 12.04
CA ARG A 83 -1.58 -6.42 13.40
C ARG A 83 -0.45 -7.40 13.67
N PRO A 84 0.20 -7.36 14.85
CA PRO A 84 1.23 -8.32 15.21
C PRO A 84 0.76 -9.77 15.04
N GLY A 85 1.49 -10.55 14.23
CA GLY A 85 1.24 -11.94 13.86
C GLY A 85 0.26 -12.17 12.70
N PHE A 86 -0.27 -11.12 12.04
CA PHE A 86 -1.30 -11.24 11.01
C PHE A 86 -0.96 -10.55 9.68
N GLY A 87 0.29 -10.12 9.51
CA GLY A 87 0.78 -9.44 8.33
C GLY A 87 0.35 -7.99 8.23
N THR A 88 0.59 -7.41 7.06
CA THR A 88 0.23 -6.03 6.72
C THR A 88 -0.53 -5.99 5.40
N GLU A 89 -1.49 -5.08 5.30
CA GLU A 89 -2.16 -4.72 4.06
C GLU A 89 -2.13 -3.20 3.87
N LEU A 90 -1.55 -2.78 2.76
CA LEU A 90 -1.52 -1.40 2.28
C LEU A 90 -2.56 -1.26 1.19
N VAL A 91 -3.44 -0.26 1.28
CA VAL A 91 -4.47 -0.01 0.26
C VAL A 91 -4.39 1.45 -0.19
N VAL A 92 -4.36 1.64 -1.50
CA VAL A 92 -4.49 2.95 -2.14
C VAL A 92 -5.75 2.95 -2.98
N THR A 93 -6.64 3.89 -2.69
CA THR A 93 -7.79 4.20 -3.53
C THR A 93 -7.38 5.29 -4.50
N LEU A 94 -7.55 5.05 -5.80
CA LEU A 94 -7.29 6.04 -6.83
C LEU A 94 -8.51 6.95 -7.00
N ARG A 95 -8.30 8.14 -7.58
CA ARG A 95 -9.39 9.04 -7.95
C ARG A 95 -10.42 8.34 -8.86
N ALA A 96 -11.66 8.80 -8.81
CA ALA A 96 -12.73 8.30 -9.68
C ALA A 96 -12.43 8.57 -11.16
#